data_AF-A0A925YIZ0-F1
#
_entry.id   AF-A0A925YIZ0-F1
#
_cell.length_a   1.000
_cell.length_b   1.000
_cell.length_c   1.000
_cell.angle_alpha   90.00
_cell.angle_beta   90.00
_cell.angle_gamma   90.00
#
_symmetry.space_group_name_H-M   'P 1'
#
loop_
_entity.id
_entity.type
_entity.pdbx_description
1 polymer ?
#
loop_
_entity_poly.entity_id
_entity_poly.type
_entity_poly.pdbx_seq_one_letter_code
_entity_poly.pdbx_strand_id
1 'polypeptide(L)'
;MANIRIPTPLRKLTNGKEEVSATGGTIGALIANLETQYPGIKERICDDTGQVRRFVNIFANDEDIRFLKNLETPVKDNDEISIVPAIAGGR
;
A
#
# COMPACT_ATOMS: atom_id res chain seq x y z
N MET A 1 11.60 -9.65 0.21
CA MET A 1 10.18 -9.45 0.55
C MET A 1 10.06 -8.16 1.34
N ALA A 2 9.11 -7.30 1.00
CA ALA A 2 8.88 -6.03 1.71
C ALA A 2 7.79 -6.21 2.77
N ASN A 3 7.84 -5.38 3.81
CA ASN A 3 6.89 -5.40 4.90
C ASN A 3 5.83 -4.31 4.73
N ILE A 4 4.54 -4.64 4.80
CA ILE A 4 3.46 -3.70 4.52
C ILE A 4 2.55 -3.54 5.72
N ARG A 5 2.49 -2.33 6.26
CA ARG A 5 1.58 -1.94 7.34
C ARG A 5 0.19 -1.62 6.78
N ILE A 6 -0.80 -2.30 7.32
CA ILE A 6 -2.20 -2.27 6.88
C ILE A 6 -3.04 -1.44 7.86
N PRO A 7 -3.64 -0.34 7.37
CA PRO A 7 -4.45 0.54 8.20
C PRO A 7 -5.77 -0.14 8.56
N THR A 8 -6.33 0.21 9.72
CA THR A 8 -7.55 -0.41 10.28
C THR A 8 -8.69 -0.61 9.27
N PRO A 9 -9.03 0.36 8.39
CA PRO A 9 -10.10 0.16 7.40
C PRO A 9 -9.86 -0.97 6.40
N LEU A 10 -8.60 -1.31 6.12
CA LEU A 10 -8.22 -2.36 5.17
C LEU A 10 -8.00 -3.71 5.84
N ARG A 11 -7.89 -3.77 7.17
CA ARG A 11 -7.60 -5.02 7.90
C ARG A 11 -8.66 -6.11 7.69
N LYS A 12 -9.90 -5.75 7.34
CA LYS A 12 -10.95 -6.74 6.99
C LYS A 12 -10.58 -7.57 5.76
N LEU A 13 -9.80 -7.01 4.82
CA LEU A 13 -9.33 -7.70 3.61
C LEU A 13 -8.10 -8.57 3.90
N THR A 14 -7.34 -8.26 4.95
CA THR A 14 -6.12 -8.98 5.36
C THR A 14 -6.36 -9.93 6.54
N ASN A 15 -7.59 -10.38 6.76
CA ASN A 15 -7.97 -11.28 7.86
C ASN A 15 -7.58 -10.75 9.25
N GLY A 16 -7.69 -9.43 9.45
CA GLY A 16 -7.35 -8.75 10.69
C GLY A 16 -5.86 -8.43 10.87
N LYS A 17 -4.99 -8.87 9.94
CA LYS A 17 -3.55 -8.63 10.03
C LYS A 17 -3.23 -7.15 9.86
N GLU A 18 -2.46 -6.62 10.79
CA GLU A 18 -1.92 -5.26 10.72
C GLU A 18 -0.67 -5.14 9.87
N GLU A 19 -0.03 -6.27 9.60
CA GLU A 19 1.20 -6.36 8.86
C GLU A 19 1.15 -7.59 7.96
N VAL A 20 1.52 -7.39 6.69
CA VAL A 20 1.57 -8.45 5.69
C VAL A 20 2.84 -8.28 4.86
N SER A 21 3.30 -9.37 4.28
CA SER A 21 4.48 -9.33 3.43
C SER A 21 4.09 -9.48 1.96
N ALA A 22 4.74 -8.74 1.07
CA ALA A 22 4.56 -8.89 -0.37
C ALA A 22 5.90 -8.78 -1.11
N THR A 23 5.90 -9.28 -2.35
CA THR A 23 7.08 -9.29 -3.21
C THR A 23 6.81 -8.47 -4.47
N GLY A 24 7.76 -7.62 -4.84
CA GLY A 24 7.68 -6.77 -6.03
C GLY A 24 8.85 -5.81 -6.06
N GLY A 25 9.38 -5.52 -7.25
CA GLY A 25 10.49 -4.57 -7.43
C GLY A 25 10.06 -3.10 -7.36
N THR A 26 8.75 -2.82 -7.34
CA THR A 26 8.17 -1.49 -7.24
C THR A 26 6.91 -1.50 -6.39
N ILE A 27 6.42 -0.32 -5.97
CA ILE A 27 5.15 -0.18 -5.26
C ILE A 27 3.99 -0.76 -6.07
N GLY A 28 3.93 -0.52 -7.37
CA GLY A 28 2.90 -1.08 -8.25
C GLY A 28 2.92 -2.61 -8.27
N ALA A 29 4.12 -3.20 -8.32
CA ALA A 29 4.29 -4.65 -8.26
C ALA A 29 3.87 -5.22 -6.89
N LEU A 30 4.17 -4.52 -5.78
CA LEU A 30 3.71 -4.92 -4.45
C LEU A 30 2.19 -4.89 -4.33
N ILE A 31 1.53 -3.83 -4.83
CA ILE A 31 0.06 -3.73 -4.82
C ILE A 31 -0.55 -4.85 -5.67
N ALA A 32 0.03 -5.19 -6.82
CA ALA A 32 -0.42 -6.31 -7.64
C ALA A 32 -0.27 -7.65 -6.90
N ASN A 33 0.84 -7.86 -6.19
CA ASN A 33 1.04 -9.06 -5.37
C ASN A 33 0.07 -9.11 -4.18
N LEU A 34 -0.19 -7.98 -3.52
CA LEU A 34 -1.19 -7.86 -2.47
C LEU A 34 -2.59 -8.22 -2.97
N GLU A 35 -2.97 -7.79 -4.19
CA GLU A 35 -4.25 -8.18 -4.79
C GLU A 35 -4.36 -9.68 -5.00
N THR A 36 -3.26 -10.34 -5.34
CA THR A 36 -3.24 -11.80 -5.50
C THR A 36 -3.41 -12.52 -4.15
N GLN A 37 -2.85 -11.96 -3.08
CA GLN A 37 -2.95 -12.52 -1.73
C GLN A 37 -4.27 -12.17 -1.02
N TYR A 38 -4.80 -10.97 -1.26
CA TYR A 38 -5.96 -10.37 -0.60
C TYR A 38 -6.85 -9.67 -1.64
N PRO A 39 -7.68 -10.43 -2.39
CA PRO A 39 -8.51 -9.88 -3.45
C PRO A 39 -9.40 -8.71 -2.99
N GLY A 40 -9.47 -7.66 -3.81
CA GLY A 40 -10.20 -6.42 -3.55
C GLY A 40 -9.41 -5.34 -2.78
N ILE A 41 -8.18 -5.62 -2.35
CA ILE A 41 -7.35 -4.62 -1.66
C ILE A 41 -6.88 -3.51 -2.62
N LYS A 42 -6.57 -3.86 -3.88
CA LYS A 42 -6.14 -2.90 -4.88
C LYS A 42 -7.21 -1.87 -5.16
N GLU A 43 -8.48 -2.26 -5.22
CA GLU A 43 -9.60 -1.33 -5.43
C GLU A 43 -9.75 -0.29 -4.31
N ARG A 44 -9.26 -0.60 -3.11
CA ARG A 44 -9.26 0.34 -1.98
C ARG A 44 -8.10 1.33 -2.01
N ILE A 45 -7.01 0.97 -2.69
CA ILE A 45 -5.76 1.73 -2.74
C ILE A 45 -5.67 2.55 -4.04
N CYS A 46 -6.04 1.93 -5.17
CA CYS A 46 -5.98 2.48 -6.51
C CYS A 46 -7.38 2.80 -7.05
N ASP A 47 -7.45 3.78 -7.94
CA ASP A 47 -8.64 4.08 -8.74
C ASP A 47 -8.70 3.23 -10.02
N ASP A 48 -9.73 3.48 -10.82
CA ASP A 48 -10.02 2.73 -12.06
C ASP A 48 -8.97 2.98 -13.16
N THR A 49 -8.16 4.02 -13.03
CA THR A 49 -7.02 4.30 -13.93
C THR A 49 -5.75 3.56 -13.50
N GLY A 50 -5.80 2.85 -12.37
CA GLY A 50 -4.67 2.14 -11.78
C GLY A 50 -3.79 3.01 -10.88
N GLN A 51 -4.10 4.31 -10.73
CA GLN A 51 -3.32 5.25 -9.93
C GLN A 51 -3.75 5.21 -8.47
N VAL A 52 -2.84 5.58 -7.56
CA VAL A 52 -3.15 5.65 -6.12
C VAL A 52 -4.23 6.70 -5.89
N ARG A 53 -5.29 6.33 -5.17
CA ARG A 53 -6.41 7.23 -4.87
C ARG A 53 -5.91 8.45 -4.10
N ARG A 54 -6.49 9.63 -4.39
CA ARG A 54 -6.12 10.91 -3.72
C ARG A 54 -6.14 10.85 -2.19
N PHE A 55 -7.04 10.04 -1.62
CA PHE A 55 -7.22 9.88 -0.18
C PHE A 55 -6.44 8.69 0.40
N VAL A 56 -5.47 8.16 -0.34
CA VAL A 56 -4.55 7.13 0.13
C VAL A 56 -3.14 7.65 -0.08
N ASN A 57 -2.38 7.69 1.00
CA ASN A 57 -0.95 7.97 0.98
C ASN A 57 -0.22 6.65 1.19
N ILE A 58 0.88 6.49 0.46
CA ILE A 58 1.75 5.32 0.60
C ILE A 58 3.14 5.85 0.90
N PHE A 59 3.76 5.30 1.93
CA PHE A 59 5.11 5.66 2.33
C PHE A 59 6.03 4.47 2.11
N ALA A 60 7.22 4.71 1.56
CA ALA A 60 8.31 3.75 1.51
C ALA A 60 9.42 4.25 2.43
N ASN A 61 9.70 3.53 3.52
CA ASN A 61 10.66 3.92 4.56
C ASN A 61 10.44 5.38 5.04
N ASP A 62 9.21 5.70 5.45
CA ASP A 62 8.76 7.02 5.92
C ASP A 62 8.71 8.15 4.87
N GLU A 63 9.03 7.88 3.60
CA GLU A 63 8.94 8.86 2.51
C GLU A 63 7.69 8.64 1.64
N ASP A 64 6.87 9.68 1.44
CA ASP A 64 5.67 9.59 0.60
C ASP A 64 6.06 9.38 -0.87
N ILE A 65 5.54 8.31 -1.48
CA ILE A 65 5.88 7.91 -2.85
C ILE A 65 5.53 8.98 -3.89
N ARG A 66 4.65 9.94 -3.55
CA ARG A 66 4.29 11.07 -4.41
C ARG A 66 5.45 12.04 -4.64
N PHE A 67 6.40 12.11 -3.70
CA PHE A 67 7.66 12.86 -3.86
C PHE A 67 8.78 11.99 -4.45
N LEU A 68 8.55 10.69 -4.59
CA LEU A 68 9.42 9.73 -5.25
C LEU A 68 8.96 9.48 -6.70
N LYS A 69 8.74 8.21 -7.08
CA LYS A 69 8.33 7.80 -8.43
C LYS A 69 6.93 7.22 -8.46
N ASN A 70 6.08 7.54 -7.47
CA ASN A 70 4.74 6.97 -7.30
C ASN A 70 4.79 5.43 -7.35
N LEU A 71 3.96 4.80 -8.19
CA LEU A 71 3.90 3.35 -8.35
C LEU A 71 5.22 2.73 -8.86
N GLU A 72 6.05 3.52 -9.55
CA GLU A 72 7.37 3.12 -10.05
C GLU A 72 8.48 3.29 -8.99
N THR A 73 8.12 3.66 -7.75
CA THR A 73 9.10 3.75 -6.65
C THR A 73 9.71 2.38 -6.42
N PRO A 74 11.04 2.22 -6.57
CA PRO A 74 11.71 0.94 -6.37
C PRO A 74 11.54 0.46 -4.94
N VAL A 75 11.34 -0.84 -4.77
CA VAL A 75 11.25 -1.46 -3.45
C VAL A 75 12.24 -2.60 -3.34
N LYS A 76 12.96 -2.64 -2.22
CA LYS A 76 13.95 -3.66 -1.87
C LYS A 76 13.39 -4.61 -0.83
N ASP A 77 14.13 -5.69 -0.64
CA ASP A 77 13.87 -6.60 0.46
C ASP A 77 14.07 -5.88 1.80
N ASN A 78 13.13 -6.11 2.73
CA ASN A 78 13.06 -5.50 4.06
C ASN A 78 12.70 -4.01 4.10
N ASP A 79 12.31 -3.39 2.96
CA ASP A 79 11.71 -2.06 3.00
C ASP A 79 10.37 -2.11 3.76
N GLU A 80 10.09 -1.04 4.52
CA GLU A 80 8.81 -0.84 5.19
C GLU A 80 7.89 0.04 4.35
N ILE A 81 6.74 -0.51 3.96
CA ILE A 81 5.70 0.19 3.22
C ILE A 81 4.52 0.44 4.14
N SER A 82 4.04 1.68 4.22
CA SER A 82 2.86 2.02 5.02
C SER A 82 1.75 2.57 4.15
N ILE A 83 0.56 1.97 4.25
CA ILE A 83 -0.65 2.48 3.60
C ILE A 83 -1.41 3.31 4.62
N VAL A 84 -1.56 4.60 4.36
CA VAL A 84 -2.20 5.55 5.27
C VAL A 84 -3.42 6.16 4.58
N PRO A 85 -4.65 5.88 5.05
CA PRO A 85 -5.80 6.59 4.55
C PRO A 85 -5.72 8.05 5.00
N ALA A 86 -6.01 8.97 4.08
CA ALA A 86 -6.18 10.38 4.39
C ALA A 86 -7.49 10.56 5.15
N ILE A 87 -7.47 10.25 6.45
CA ILE A 87 -8.57 10.53 7.36
C ILE A 87 -8.40 11.98 7.80
N ALA A 88 -9.33 12.86 7.42
CA ALA A 88 -9.49 14.12 8.13
C ALA A 88 -9.81 13.77 9.58
N GLY A 89 -8.91 14.16 10.50
CA GLY A 89 -8.89 13.74 11.90
C GLY A 89 -10.27 13.40 12.47
N GLY A 90 -10.45 12.11 12.80
CA GLY A 90 -11.58 11.70 13.62
C GLY A 90 -11.44 12.38 14.98
N ARG A 91 -12.52 13.02 15.42
CA ARG A 91 -12.66 13.57 16.77
C ARG A 91 -12.32 12.54 17.84
#